data_AF-A0ABD6BBG6-F1
#
_entry.id   AF-A0ABD6BBG6-F1
#
_cell.length_a   1.000
_cell.length_b   1.000
_cell.length_c   1.000
_cell.angle_alpha   90.00
_cell.angle_beta   90.00
_cell.angle_gamma   90.00
#
_symmetry.space_group_name_H-M   'P 1'
#
loop_
_entity.id
_entity.type
_entity.pdbx_description
1 polymer ?
#
loop_
_entity_poly.entity_id
_entity_poly.type
_entity_poly.pdbx_seq_one_letter_code
_entity_poly.pdbx_strand_id
1 'polypeptide(L)'
;MDDTAIDGDSQMGFLSRFGSSYVTLDERTAERLSRPSKRFRTVEIHPPFDAELPSTLDRFVRAITEYQTQLLGVQNTSPTIAYEIWRYKPSRVRFQFAVPTARMERKIRTHLDEELPEVGFSEGVNGLPVTASDTVGVGILTPRRDDVYPLRTEFEKPPMNSVATSLHRDAMRDSRIIIQLLFKPTTGGPVRKRLWHHQASRESQGLRSEKVGVVPWHDRDATPREKQQARRIDEKAGTSRFQVTVRILVISAGKYTASRVKEVSGGFNLYAEPETGQSFTTTTVRGIRNSSILKHVKNIRDRRLSHTFQASTDELAALVSVPDRLQENIQYAQP
;
A
#
# COMPACT_ATOMS: atom_id res chain seq x y z
N MET A 1 35.98 27.82 7.14
CA MET A 1 35.23 27.57 5.89
C MET A 1 34.70 26.16 5.99
N ASP A 2 33.76 25.92 6.90
CA ASP A 2 32.31 26.13 6.65
C ASP A 2 31.89 25.49 5.33
N ASP A 3 31.30 24.29 5.39
CA ASP A 3 29.84 24.25 5.46
C ASP A 3 29.38 22.90 6.03
N THR A 4 28.67 22.98 7.15
CA THR A 4 28.02 21.86 7.81
C THR A 4 26.67 21.62 7.13
N ALA A 5 26.59 20.58 6.29
CA ALA A 5 25.31 20.09 5.80
C ALA A 5 24.56 19.42 6.97
N ILE A 6 23.68 20.20 7.59
CA ILE A 6 22.78 19.76 8.64
C ILE A 6 21.86 18.67 8.09
N ASP A 7 22.03 17.49 8.66
CA ASP A 7 21.20 16.31 8.55
C ASP A 7 19.77 16.60 9.07
N GLY A 8 18.91 17.04 8.15
CA GLY A 8 17.52 17.41 8.41
C GLY A 8 16.58 16.22 8.69
N ASP A 9 17.06 14.97 8.56
CA ASP A 9 16.25 13.77 8.78
C ASP A 9 16.48 13.17 10.19
N SER A 10 17.64 13.43 10.79
CA SER A 10 17.99 12.92 12.13
C SER A 10 17.26 13.62 13.29
N GLN A 11 16.78 14.87 13.11
CA GLN A 11 16.03 15.58 14.17
C GLN A 11 14.56 15.13 14.30
N MET A 12 13.93 14.58 13.25
CA MET A 12 12.59 13.98 13.37
C MET A 12 12.62 12.61 14.05
N GLY A 13 13.76 11.91 14.03
CA GLY A 13 13.94 10.59 14.65
C GLY A 13 13.94 10.61 16.19
N PHE A 14 14.40 11.70 16.82
CA PHE A 14 14.54 11.75 18.28
C PHE A 14 13.23 12.14 19.00
N LEU A 15 12.50 13.14 18.49
CA LEU A 15 11.22 13.58 19.07
C LEU A 15 10.06 12.61 18.80
N SER A 16 10.16 11.79 17.75
CA SER A 16 9.15 10.77 17.43
C SER A 16 9.13 9.59 18.40
N ARG A 17 10.19 9.38 19.20
CA ARG A 17 10.21 8.31 20.22
C ARG A 17 9.30 8.58 21.42
N PHE A 18 8.99 9.85 21.72
CA PHE A 18 8.22 10.27 22.90
C PHE A 18 6.76 10.70 22.61
N GLY A 19 6.36 10.77 21.33
CA GLY A 19 4.99 11.12 20.94
C GLY A 19 4.00 9.96 21.13
N SER A 20 2.74 10.28 21.44
CA SER A 20 1.67 9.28 21.43
C SER A 20 1.53 8.66 20.03
N SER A 21 1.20 7.37 19.98
CA SER A 21 0.88 6.65 18.74
C SER A 21 -0.60 6.71 18.36
N TYR A 22 -1.44 7.27 19.25
CA TYR A 22 -2.88 7.36 19.05
C TYR A 22 -3.46 8.69 19.57
N VAL A 23 -4.66 9.00 19.12
CA VAL A 23 -5.46 10.15 19.59
C VAL A 23 -6.87 9.68 19.93
N THR A 24 -7.40 10.08 21.08
CA THR A 24 -8.81 9.87 21.44
C THR A 24 -9.68 10.92 20.74
N LEU A 25 -10.76 10.48 20.11
CA LEU A 25 -11.67 11.34 19.37
C LEU A 25 -12.73 11.95 20.28
N ASP A 26 -12.86 13.28 20.21
CA ASP A 26 -14.09 13.96 20.65
C ASP A 26 -15.23 13.73 19.64
N GLU A 27 -16.46 14.02 20.05
CA GLU A 27 -17.67 13.82 19.24
C GLU A 27 -17.60 14.54 17.89
N ARG A 28 -17.24 15.83 17.90
CA ARG A 28 -17.14 16.66 16.69
C ARG A 28 -16.09 16.12 15.71
N THR A 29 -14.97 15.62 16.21
CA THR A 29 -13.89 15.08 15.39
C THR A 29 -14.28 13.72 14.85
N ALA A 30 -14.92 12.85 15.65
CA ALA A 30 -15.45 11.57 15.18
C ALA A 30 -16.47 11.77 14.06
N GLU A 31 -17.45 12.67 14.24
CA GLU A 31 -18.45 12.98 13.21
C GLU A 31 -17.79 13.49 11.92
N ARG A 32 -16.82 14.40 12.03
CA ARG A 32 -16.09 14.92 10.87
C ARG A 32 -15.26 13.83 10.17
N LEU A 33 -14.67 12.90 10.91
CA LEU A 33 -13.82 11.85 10.37
C LEU A 33 -14.63 10.70 9.77
N SER A 34 -15.85 10.47 10.24
CA SER A 34 -16.71 9.39 9.74
C SER A 34 -17.20 9.64 8.32
N ARG A 35 -17.22 10.89 7.83
CA ARG A 35 -17.73 11.23 6.49
C ARG A 35 -16.63 11.76 5.55
N PRO A 36 -16.43 11.18 4.36
CA PRO A 36 -15.44 11.68 3.40
C PRO A 36 -15.83 13.06 2.87
N SER A 37 -14.82 13.90 2.59
CA SER A 37 -15.04 15.24 2.01
C SER A 37 -15.51 15.22 0.55
N LYS A 38 -15.34 14.08 -0.14
CA LYS A 38 -15.78 13.85 -1.51
C LYS A 38 -16.58 12.56 -1.58
N ARG A 39 -17.51 12.49 -2.52
CA ARG A 39 -18.23 11.25 -2.81
C ARG A 39 -17.30 10.28 -3.54
N PHE A 40 -17.31 9.03 -3.10
CA PHE A 40 -16.70 7.91 -3.82
C PHE A 40 -17.76 6.85 -4.06
N ARG A 41 -17.53 6.04 -5.07
CA ARG A 41 -18.32 4.84 -5.35
C ARG A 41 -17.56 3.64 -4.84
N THR A 42 -18.23 2.84 -4.03
CA THR A 42 -17.61 1.73 -3.30
C THR A 42 -18.23 0.42 -3.74
N VAL A 43 -17.38 -0.54 -4.12
CA VAL A 43 -17.77 -1.89 -4.53
C VAL A 43 -17.15 -2.85 -3.54
N GLU A 44 -17.97 -3.48 -2.69
CA GLU A 44 -17.55 -4.61 -1.87
C GLU A 44 -17.48 -5.85 -2.75
N ILE A 45 -16.41 -6.63 -2.57
CA ILE A 45 -16.08 -7.83 -3.33
C ILE A 45 -16.32 -9.05 -2.45
N HIS A 46 -16.99 -10.04 -3.01
CA HIS A 46 -17.19 -11.35 -2.42
C HIS A 46 -16.45 -12.37 -3.30
N PRO A 47 -15.23 -12.79 -2.92
CA PRO A 47 -14.51 -13.86 -3.57
C PRO A 47 -15.42 -15.10 -3.70
N PRO A 48 -15.36 -15.83 -4.82
CA PRO A 48 -16.17 -17.01 -5.03
C PRO A 48 -15.86 -18.07 -3.98
N PHE A 49 -16.82 -18.94 -3.74
CA PHE A 49 -16.67 -19.98 -2.74
C PHE A 49 -15.68 -21.06 -3.27
N ASP A 50 -16.07 -21.95 -4.16
CA ASP A 50 -15.27 -23.16 -4.47
C ASP A 50 -14.30 -23.01 -5.67
N ALA A 51 -13.66 -21.84 -5.84
CA ALA A 51 -12.75 -21.60 -6.96
C ALA A 51 -11.32 -21.30 -6.50
N GLU A 52 -10.35 -21.85 -7.23
CA GLU A 52 -8.95 -21.39 -7.13
C GLU A 52 -8.84 -19.99 -7.72
N LEU A 53 -8.39 -19.03 -6.91
CA LEU A 53 -8.19 -17.66 -7.37
C LEU A 53 -6.79 -17.51 -7.98
N PRO A 54 -6.65 -16.69 -9.05
CA PRO A 54 -5.35 -16.32 -9.56
C PRO A 54 -4.54 -15.59 -8.47
N SER A 55 -3.25 -15.90 -8.40
CA SER A 55 -2.36 -15.32 -7.39
C SER A 55 -2.12 -13.82 -7.59
N THR A 56 -2.29 -13.31 -8.82
CA THR A 56 -2.17 -11.91 -9.19
C THR A 56 -3.32 -11.51 -10.13
N LEU A 57 -3.59 -10.20 -10.23
CA LEU A 57 -4.67 -9.64 -11.05
C LEU A 57 -4.12 -8.76 -12.18
N ASP A 58 -3.26 -9.32 -13.01
CA ASP A 58 -2.53 -8.58 -14.05
C ASP A 58 -3.44 -8.02 -15.14
N ARG A 59 -4.44 -8.82 -15.57
CA ARG A 59 -5.37 -8.39 -16.62
C ARG A 59 -6.25 -7.26 -16.10
N PHE A 60 -6.77 -7.39 -14.89
CA PHE A 60 -7.54 -6.37 -14.19
C PHE A 60 -6.75 -5.07 -14.04
N VAL A 61 -5.52 -5.09 -13.51
CA VAL A 61 -4.73 -3.86 -13.32
C VAL A 61 -4.48 -3.15 -14.65
N ARG A 62 -4.11 -3.89 -15.70
CA ARG A 62 -3.92 -3.32 -17.05
C ARG A 62 -5.22 -2.73 -17.57
N ALA A 63 -6.33 -3.45 -17.40
CA ALA A 63 -7.62 -3.04 -17.90
C ALA A 63 -8.09 -1.76 -17.20
N ILE A 64 -8.09 -1.69 -15.86
CA ILE A 64 -8.58 -0.52 -15.11
C ILE A 64 -7.71 0.73 -15.25
N THR A 65 -6.48 0.59 -15.75
CA THR A 65 -5.55 1.70 -15.93
C THR A 65 -6.12 2.75 -16.88
N GLU A 66 -6.22 4.00 -16.40
CA GLU A 66 -6.64 5.16 -17.20
C GLU A 66 -5.63 6.29 -17.04
N TYR A 67 -4.89 6.58 -18.10
CA TYR A 67 -3.97 7.71 -18.13
C TYR A 67 -4.73 8.99 -18.46
N GLN A 68 -4.60 9.99 -17.58
CA GLN A 68 -5.15 11.32 -17.82
C GLN A 68 -4.12 12.37 -17.41
N THR A 69 -3.92 13.37 -18.27
CA THR A 69 -3.03 14.49 -18.01
C THR A 69 -3.67 15.82 -18.40
N GLN A 70 -3.31 16.89 -17.70
CA GLN A 70 -3.61 18.27 -18.05
C GLN A 70 -2.33 19.04 -18.35
N LEU A 71 -2.47 20.25 -18.90
CA LEU A 71 -1.36 21.15 -19.22
C LEU A 71 -0.30 20.49 -20.11
N LEU A 72 -0.72 19.97 -21.27
CA LEU A 72 0.16 19.31 -22.25
C LEU A 72 1.03 18.18 -21.64
N GLY A 73 0.49 17.43 -20.69
CA GLY A 73 1.21 16.32 -20.06
C GLY A 73 2.01 16.71 -18.82
N VAL A 74 1.97 17.96 -18.36
CA VAL A 74 2.71 18.36 -17.15
C VAL A 74 2.05 17.81 -15.88
N GLN A 75 0.71 17.85 -15.80
CA GLN A 75 -0.01 17.48 -14.59
C GLN A 75 -0.74 16.14 -14.74
N ASN A 76 -0.49 15.21 -13.82
CA ASN A 76 -1.20 13.93 -13.77
C ASN A 76 -2.58 14.08 -13.13
N THR A 77 -3.64 13.92 -13.92
CA THR A 77 -5.04 13.96 -13.45
C THR A 77 -5.71 12.59 -13.45
N SER A 78 -4.95 11.51 -13.66
CA SER A 78 -5.46 10.14 -13.62
C SER A 78 -6.21 9.86 -12.31
N PRO A 79 -7.30 9.06 -12.35
CA PRO A 79 -8.07 8.73 -11.16
C PRO A 79 -7.23 7.95 -10.15
N THR A 80 -7.45 8.23 -8.87
CA THR A 80 -6.92 7.42 -7.77
C THR A 80 -7.94 6.35 -7.42
N ILE A 81 -7.51 5.10 -7.37
CA ILE A 81 -8.31 3.96 -6.94
C ILE A 81 -7.81 3.54 -5.57
N ALA A 82 -8.72 3.21 -4.65
CA ALA A 82 -8.37 2.61 -3.38
C ALA A 82 -8.89 1.17 -3.33
N TYR A 83 -8.01 0.23 -2.98
CA TYR A 83 -8.35 -1.11 -2.53
C TYR A 83 -8.26 -1.13 -1.01
N GLU A 84 -9.34 -1.53 -0.34
CA GLU A 84 -9.47 -1.42 1.10
C GLU A 84 -9.89 -2.73 1.73
N ILE A 85 -9.23 -3.08 2.84
CA ILE A 85 -9.53 -4.24 3.67
C ILE A 85 -10.02 -3.74 5.01
N TRP A 86 -11.27 -4.04 5.33
CA TRP A 86 -11.97 -3.55 6.50
C TRP A 86 -12.26 -4.70 7.46
N ARG A 87 -11.69 -4.63 8.66
CA ARG A 87 -12.09 -5.46 9.80
C ARG A 87 -12.82 -4.59 10.80
N TYR A 88 -14.14 -4.50 10.65
CA TYR A 88 -15.00 -3.76 11.58
C TYR A 88 -15.50 -4.62 12.75
N LYS A 89 -15.71 -5.91 12.52
CA LYS A 89 -16.04 -6.88 13.57
C LYS A 89 -15.00 -8.00 13.57
N PRO A 90 -14.72 -8.63 14.72
CA PRO A 90 -13.73 -9.70 14.79
C PRO A 90 -13.98 -10.88 13.84
N SER A 91 -15.23 -11.14 13.50
CA SER A 91 -15.66 -12.25 12.65
C SER A 91 -15.79 -11.93 11.16
N ARG A 92 -15.65 -10.67 10.74
CA ARG A 92 -15.88 -10.30 9.34
C ARG A 92 -14.84 -9.32 8.81
N VAL A 93 -14.10 -9.78 7.81
CA VAL A 93 -13.25 -8.96 6.95
C VAL A 93 -14.02 -8.66 5.66
N ARG A 94 -13.95 -7.41 5.21
CA ARG A 94 -14.52 -6.93 3.96
C ARG A 94 -13.40 -6.47 3.04
N PHE A 95 -13.51 -6.79 1.76
CA PHE A 95 -12.65 -6.26 0.70
C PHE A 95 -13.48 -5.35 -0.19
N GLN A 96 -12.97 -4.17 -0.52
CA GLN A 96 -13.70 -3.26 -1.38
C GLN A 96 -12.77 -2.38 -2.21
N PHE A 97 -13.27 -1.96 -3.37
CA PHE A 97 -12.69 -0.86 -4.13
C PHE A 97 -13.47 0.43 -3.88
N ALA A 98 -12.78 1.56 -3.86
CA ALA A 98 -13.39 2.89 -3.83
C ALA A 98 -12.81 3.77 -4.94
N VAL A 99 -13.71 4.37 -5.74
CA VAL A 99 -13.35 5.08 -6.97
C VAL A 99 -14.11 6.40 -7.14
N PRO A 100 -13.56 7.37 -7.89
CA PRO A 100 -14.18 8.69 -8.01
C PRO A 100 -15.37 8.75 -8.98
N THR A 101 -15.52 7.79 -9.90
CA THR A 101 -16.51 7.87 -10.99
C THR A 101 -17.29 6.57 -11.21
N ALA A 102 -18.51 6.69 -11.73
CA ALA A 102 -19.35 5.53 -12.09
C ALA A 102 -18.73 4.68 -13.20
N ARG A 103 -18.03 5.31 -14.14
CA ARG A 103 -17.31 4.62 -15.20
C ARG A 103 -16.25 3.68 -14.61
N MET A 104 -15.43 4.18 -13.68
CA MET A 104 -14.40 3.37 -13.06
C MET A 104 -15.00 2.26 -12.18
N GLU A 105 -16.13 2.53 -11.51
CA GLU A 105 -16.86 1.52 -10.74
C GLU A 105 -17.28 0.34 -11.62
N ARG A 106 -17.90 0.63 -12.78
CA ARG A 106 -18.29 -0.40 -13.76
C ARG A 106 -17.08 -1.16 -14.28
N LYS A 107 -16.01 -0.44 -14.61
CA LYS A 107 -14.76 -1.02 -15.12
C LYS A 107 -14.15 -2.01 -14.12
N ILE A 108 -14.18 -1.68 -12.83
CA ILE A 108 -13.73 -2.58 -11.78
C ILE A 108 -14.59 -3.84 -11.74
N ARG A 109 -15.92 -3.70 -11.72
CA ARG A 109 -16.85 -4.85 -11.69
C ARG A 109 -16.62 -5.77 -12.88
N THR A 110 -16.61 -5.20 -14.10
CA THR A 110 -16.43 -5.97 -15.34
C THR A 110 -15.11 -6.73 -15.37
N HIS A 111 -13.97 -6.07 -15.08
CA HIS A 111 -12.69 -6.76 -15.21
C HIS A 111 -12.35 -7.67 -14.02
N LEU A 112 -12.95 -7.45 -12.84
CA LEU A 112 -12.89 -8.45 -11.78
C LEU A 112 -13.72 -9.68 -12.13
N ASP A 113 -14.92 -9.51 -12.70
CA ASP A 113 -15.76 -10.64 -13.14
C ASP A 113 -15.10 -11.46 -14.25
N GLU A 114 -14.39 -10.81 -15.17
CA GLU A 114 -13.61 -11.47 -16.22
C GLU A 114 -12.41 -12.29 -15.70
N GLU A 115 -11.75 -11.84 -14.64
CA GLU A 115 -10.53 -12.50 -14.11
C GLU A 115 -10.81 -13.41 -12.91
N LEU A 116 -11.91 -13.16 -12.18
CA LEU A 116 -12.41 -13.93 -11.05
C LEU A 116 -13.85 -14.38 -11.34
N PRO A 117 -14.04 -15.50 -12.06
CA PRO A 117 -15.38 -16.02 -12.33
C PRO A 117 -16.17 -16.20 -11.03
N GLU A 118 -17.46 -15.87 -11.07
CA GLU A 118 -18.39 -15.99 -9.93
C GLU A 118 -18.11 -15.06 -8.74
N VAL A 119 -17.24 -14.07 -8.91
CA VAL A 119 -17.05 -13.03 -7.90
C VAL A 119 -18.35 -12.26 -7.66
N GLY A 120 -18.78 -12.20 -6.41
CA GLY A 120 -19.96 -11.42 -6.02
C GLY A 120 -19.62 -9.96 -5.77
N PHE A 121 -20.60 -9.08 -5.96
CA PHE A 121 -20.45 -7.66 -5.67
C PHE A 121 -21.62 -7.09 -4.88
N SER A 122 -21.33 -6.22 -3.92
CA SER A 122 -22.34 -5.39 -3.24
C SER A 122 -21.87 -3.94 -3.11
N GLU A 123 -22.72 -3.06 -2.62
CA GLU A 123 -22.29 -1.71 -2.27
C GLU A 123 -21.38 -1.76 -1.04
N GLY A 124 -20.20 -1.13 -1.14
CA GLY A 124 -19.25 -1.01 -0.04
C GLY A 124 -19.56 0.15 0.91
N VAL A 125 -18.63 0.48 1.81
CA VAL A 125 -18.77 1.59 2.76
C VAL A 125 -17.86 2.76 2.44
N ASN A 126 -18.39 3.97 2.58
CA ASN A 126 -17.68 5.21 2.24
C ASN A 126 -17.01 5.92 3.42
N GLY A 127 -17.52 5.70 4.63
CA GLY A 127 -17.16 6.45 5.84
C GLY A 127 -16.30 5.67 6.81
N LEU A 128 -15.39 6.35 7.52
CA LEU A 128 -14.62 5.71 8.59
C LEU A 128 -15.56 5.31 9.74
N PRO A 129 -15.42 4.10 10.31
CA PRO A 129 -16.32 3.61 11.31
C PRO A 129 -15.77 4.03 12.68
N VAL A 130 -15.79 5.33 12.94
CA VAL A 130 -15.27 5.95 14.17
C VAL A 130 -16.40 6.63 14.93
N THR A 131 -16.36 6.52 16.25
CA THR A 131 -17.31 7.15 17.18
C THR A 131 -16.56 8.01 18.20
N ALA A 132 -17.30 8.80 18.99
CA ALA A 132 -16.74 9.50 20.13
C ALA A 132 -16.04 8.49 21.07
N SER A 133 -14.98 8.95 21.74
CA SER A 133 -14.13 8.14 22.64
C SER A 133 -13.29 7.06 21.97
N ASP A 134 -13.42 6.83 20.66
CA ASP A 134 -12.51 5.94 19.94
C ASP A 134 -11.10 6.52 19.95
N THR A 135 -10.11 5.65 20.16
CA THR A 135 -8.71 5.99 19.88
C THR A 135 -8.39 5.66 18.43
N VAL A 136 -7.72 6.54 17.70
CA VAL A 136 -7.25 6.26 16.35
C VAL A 136 -5.74 6.40 16.23
N GLY A 137 -5.12 5.54 15.43
CA GLY A 137 -3.70 5.63 15.09
C GLY A 137 -3.42 5.06 13.71
N VAL A 138 -2.26 5.42 13.15
CA VAL A 138 -1.95 5.14 11.75
C VAL A 138 -0.58 4.47 11.61
N GLY A 139 -0.52 3.39 10.84
CA GLY A 139 0.68 2.80 10.29
C GLY A 139 0.84 3.15 8.82
N ILE A 140 2.08 3.33 8.37
CA ILE A 140 2.42 3.55 6.96
C ILE A 140 3.44 2.49 6.55
N LEU A 141 3.19 1.84 5.42
CA LEU A 141 4.13 0.92 4.80
C LEU A 141 4.87 1.63 3.68
N THR A 142 6.20 1.57 3.73
CA THR A 142 7.09 2.07 2.68
C THR A 142 8.06 0.97 2.27
N PRO A 143 8.59 0.98 1.04
CA PRO A 143 9.68 0.10 0.67
C PRO A 143 10.90 0.32 1.60
N ARG A 144 11.66 -0.74 1.86
CA ARG A 144 12.86 -0.70 2.71
C ARG A 144 14.05 -0.08 1.97
N ARG A 145 14.20 -0.39 0.69
CA ARG A 145 15.16 0.22 -0.24
C ARG A 145 14.44 1.22 -1.14
N ASP A 146 15.20 1.95 -1.94
CA ASP A 146 14.65 2.77 -3.01
C ASP A 146 13.62 1.99 -3.85
N ASP A 147 12.55 2.68 -4.26
CA ASP A 147 11.43 2.05 -4.96
C ASP A 147 11.77 1.60 -6.40
N VAL A 148 13.01 1.81 -6.85
CA VAL A 148 13.57 1.21 -8.07
C VAL A 148 13.79 -0.30 -7.92
N TYR A 149 14.02 -0.79 -6.71
CA TYR A 149 14.14 -2.22 -6.43
C TYR A 149 12.73 -2.85 -6.37
N PRO A 150 12.45 -3.88 -7.19
CA PRO A 150 11.14 -4.53 -7.19
C PRO A 150 10.91 -5.39 -5.94
N LEU A 151 9.65 -5.41 -5.49
CA LEU A 151 9.08 -6.41 -4.59
C LEU A 151 8.87 -7.73 -5.33
N ARG A 152 8.61 -8.80 -4.56
CA ARG A 152 8.27 -10.10 -5.11
C ARG A 152 6.95 -10.02 -5.88
N THR A 153 6.91 -10.61 -7.07
CA THR A 153 5.72 -10.65 -7.95
C THR A 153 5.24 -12.06 -8.27
N GLU A 154 6.05 -13.08 -8.00
CA GLU A 154 5.73 -14.48 -8.31
C GLU A 154 5.20 -15.21 -7.06
N PHE A 155 3.93 -15.62 -7.10
CA PHE A 155 3.23 -16.26 -5.99
C PHE A 155 2.39 -17.46 -6.47
N GLU A 156 2.32 -18.50 -5.64
CA GLU A 156 1.48 -19.68 -5.90
C GLU A 156 0.00 -19.45 -5.55
N LYS A 157 -0.26 -18.61 -4.55
CA LYS A 157 -1.60 -18.22 -4.08
C LYS A 157 -1.67 -16.71 -3.91
N PRO A 158 -2.87 -16.11 -3.84
CA PRO A 158 -3.03 -14.68 -3.60
C PRO A 158 -2.22 -14.22 -2.38
N PRO A 159 -1.21 -13.33 -2.53
CA PRO A 159 -0.40 -12.89 -1.41
C PRO A 159 -1.21 -12.09 -0.38
N MET A 160 -2.38 -11.56 -0.77
CA MET A 160 -3.31 -10.94 0.16
C MET A 160 -3.89 -11.91 1.20
N ASN A 161 -3.75 -13.22 1.00
CA ASN A 161 -4.08 -14.23 2.02
C ASN A 161 -3.31 -13.99 3.32
N SER A 162 -2.03 -13.66 3.23
CA SER A 162 -1.18 -13.38 4.38
C SER A 162 -1.67 -12.14 5.15
N VAL A 163 -2.09 -11.10 4.42
CA VAL A 163 -2.65 -9.87 5.00
C VAL A 163 -4.00 -10.13 5.65
N ALA A 164 -4.90 -10.85 4.97
CA ALA A 164 -6.17 -11.25 5.53
C ALA A 164 -5.97 -12.12 6.79
N THR A 165 -5.05 -13.08 6.79
CA THR A 165 -4.75 -13.92 7.96
C THR A 165 -4.23 -13.09 9.15
N SER A 166 -3.44 -12.05 8.91
CA SER A 166 -2.98 -11.14 9.98
C SER A 166 -4.12 -10.41 10.71
N LEU A 167 -5.31 -10.36 10.11
CA LEU A 167 -6.52 -9.75 10.66
C LEU A 167 -7.35 -10.74 11.51
N HIS A 168 -6.80 -11.90 11.88
CA HIS A 168 -7.48 -12.92 12.68
C HIS A 168 -8.04 -12.38 14.02
N ARG A 169 -9.08 -13.03 14.55
CA ARG A 169 -9.75 -12.59 15.78
C ARG A 169 -8.85 -12.57 17.01
N ASP A 170 -7.97 -13.56 17.12
CA ASP A 170 -7.08 -13.71 18.28
C ASP A 170 -5.94 -12.71 18.27
N ALA A 171 -5.48 -12.36 17.06
CA ALA A 171 -4.55 -11.28 16.82
C ALA A 171 -5.19 -9.95 17.23
N MET A 172 -6.35 -9.60 16.68
CA MET A 172 -6.90 -8.24 16.72
C MET A 172 -8.04 -8.04 17.74
N ARG A 173 -7.85 -8.46 18.99
CA ARG A 173 -8.83 -8.25 20.08
C ARG A 173 -9.09 -6.75 20.31
N ASP A 174 -10.38 -6.39 20.40
CA ASP A 174 -10.90 -5.05 20.72
C ASP A 174 -10.43 -3.90 19.81
N SER A 175 -9.96 -4.23 18.60
CA SER A 175 -9.45 -3.25 17.63
C SER A 175 -10.19 -3.38 16.31
N ARG A 176 -10.56 -2.26 15.69
CA ARG A 176 -11.00 -2.23 14.29
C ARG A 176 -9.84 -1.80 13.41
N ILE A 177 -9.69 -2.45 12.26
CA ILE A 177 -8.55 -2.23 11.37
C ILE A 177 -9.08 -1.90 9.97
N ILE A 178 -8.47 -0.90 9.34
CA ILE A 178 -8.67 -0.62 7.92
C ILE A 178 -7.30 -0.53 7.26
N ILE A 179 -7.03 -1.45 6.34
CA ILE A 179 -5.86 -1.38 5.47
C ILE A 179 -6.32 -0.74 4.17
N GLN A 180 -5.59 0.26 3.71
CA GLN A 180 -5.93 0.98 2.48
C GLN A 180 -4.71 1.07 1.59
N LEU A 181 -4.85 0.51 0.40
CA LEU A 181 -3.91 0.62 -0.69
C LEU A 181 -4.48 1.58 -1.73
N LEU A 182 -3.81 2.70 -1.95
CA LEU A 182 -4.19 3.64 -3.00
C LEU A 182 -3.20 3.55 -4.13
N PHE A 183 -3.71 3.58 -5.36
CA PHE A 183 -2.86 3.59 -6.53
C PHE A 183 -3.38 4.55 -7.59
N LYS A 184 -2.43 5.08 -8.36
CA LYS A 184 -2.68 5.98 -9.48
C LYS A 184 -1.61 5.75 -10.56
N PRO A 185 -1.98 5.60 -11.84
CA PRO A 185 -1.00 5.44 -12.91
C PRO A 185 0.00 6.60 -12.94
N THR A 186 1.29 6.29 -13.09
CA THR A 186 2.35 7.29 -13.25
C THR A 186 2.34 7.79 -14.68
N THR A 187 1.78 8.97 -14.90
CA THR A 187 1.83 9.69 -16.18
C THR A 187 2.07 11.18 -15.93
N GLY A 188 2.47 11.90 -16.97
CA GLY A 188 2.85 13.30 -16.91
C GLY A 188 4.10 13.59 -16.06
N GLY A 189 4.45 14.87 -15.93
CA GLY A 189 5.57 15.32 -15.10
C GLY A 189 6.95 14.80 -15.58
N PRO A 190 7.41 15.21 -16.76
CA PRO A 190 8.61 14.66 -17.41
C PRO A 190 9.86 14.68 -16.52
N VAL A 191 10.01 15.71 -15.68
CA VAL A 191 11.14 15.84 -14.75
C VAL A 191 11.17 14.71 -13.72
N ARG A 192 10.06 14.46 -13.00
CA ARG A 192 10.01 13.41 -11.97
C ARG A 192 10.20 12.03 -12.58
N LYS A 193 9.59 11.79 -13.74
CA LYS A 193 9.77 10.54 -14.49
C LYS A 193 11.25 10.35 -14.88
N ARG A 194 11.89 11.39 -15.41
CA ARG A 194 13.31 11.38 -15.80
C ARG A 194 14.24 11.16 -14.61
N LEU A 195 14.00 11.85 -13.48
CA LEU A 195 14.79 11.68 -12.26
C LEU A 195 14.75 10.24 -11.76
N TRP A 196 13.56 9.64 -11.71
CA TRP A 196 13.44 8.24 -11.30
C TRP A 196 14.14 7.29 -12.28
N HIS A 197 14.00 7.50 -13.60
CA HIS A 197 14.71 6.67 -14.58
C HIS A 197 16.22 6.80 -14.47
N HIS A 198 16.72 8.01 -14.21
CA HIS A 198 18.14 8.24 -13.96
C HIS A 198 18.61 7.52 -12.70
N GLN A 199 17.82 7.53 -11.62
CA GLN A 199 18.12 6.76 -10.41
C GLN A 199 18.14 5.26 -10.69
N ALA A 200 17.12 4.72 -11.37
CA ALA A 200 17.07 3.30 -11.74
C ALA A 200 18.27 2.90 -12.62
N SER A 201 18.61 3.72 -13.62
CA SER A 201 19.78 3.50 -14.49
C SER A 201 21.08 3.54 -13.69
N ARG A 202 21.22 4.49 -12.77
CA ARG A 202 22.42 4.61 -11.92
C ARG A 202 22.56 3.40 -11.01
N GLU A 203 21.49 2.94 -10.38
CA GLU A 203 21.50 1.75 -9.52
C GLU A 203 21.80 0.48 -10.33
N SER A 204 21.16 0.30 -11.48
CA SER A 204 21.41 -0.84 -12.37
C SER A 204 22.86 -0.88 -12.91
N GLN A 205 23.38 0.26 -13.37
CA GLN A 205 24.78 0.38 -13.80
C GLN A 205 25.74 0.16 -12.62
N GLY A 206 25.42 0.70 -11.45
CA GLY A 206 26.15 0.47 -10.23
C GLY A 206 26.23 -1.01 -9.89
N LEU A 207 25.14 -1.77 -9.99
CA LEU A 207 25.16 -3.21 -9.73
C LEU A 207 25.95 -4.01 -10.78
N ARG A 208 26.05 -3.50 -12.02
CA ARG A 208 26.82 -4.14 -13.10
C ARG A 208 28.30 -3.79 -13.11
N SER A 209 28.68 -2.66 -12.48
CA SER A 209 30.05 -2.20 -12.47
C SER A 209 30.94 -3.13 -11.66
N GLU A 210 32.23 -3.14 -12.01
CA GLU A 210 33.27 -3.67 -11.14
C GLU A 210 33.23 -2.97 -9.77
N LYS A 211 33.60 -3.72 -8.73
CA LYS A 211 33.59 -3.25 -7.34
C LYS A 211 34.96 -3.43 -6.75
N VAL A 212 35.35 -2.52 -5.86
CA VAL A 212 36.56 -2.72 -5.05
C VAL A 212 36.40 -4.02 -4.26
N GLY A 213 37.34 -4.93 -4.47
CA GLY A 213 37.40 -6.23 -3.81
C GLY A 213 37.74 -6.11 -2.32
N VAL A 214 37.78 -7.26 -1.64
CA VAL A 214 38.09 -7.34 -0.20
C VAL A 214 39.52 -6.85 0.11
N VAL A 215 40.39 -6.84 -0.90
CA VAL A 215 41.73 -6.23 -0.84
C VAL A 215 41.68 -4.89 -1.59
N PRO A 216 42.23 -3.78 -1.05
CA PRO A 216 42.14 -2.42 -1.64
C PRO A 216 42.74 -2.22 -3.05
N TRP A 217 43.21 -3.28 -3.71
CA TRP A 217 43.97 -3.26 -4.96
C TRP A 217 43.49 -4.31 -5.97
N HIS A 218 42.33 -4.91 -5.76
CA HIS A 218 41.74 -5.85 -6.70
C HIS A 218 40.30 -5.46 -6.94
N ASP A 219 39.96 -5.15 -8.18
CA ASP A 219 38.58 -5.05 -8.59
C ASP A 219 37.99 -6.46 -8.71
N ARG A 220 36.74 -6.60 -8.30
CA ARG A 220 35.94 -7.80 -8.52
C ARG A 220 34.86 -7.51 -9.56
N ASP A 221 34.59 -8.52 -10.37
CA ASP A 221 33.41 -8.52 -11.21
C ASP A 221 32.13 -8.46 -10.38
N ALA A 222 31.07 -7.93 -11.00
CA ALA A 222 29.73 -8.04 -10.47
C ALA A 222 29.32 -9.51 -10.38
N THR A 223 28.84 -9.90 -9.20
CA THR A 223 28.35 -11.24 -8.92
C THR A 223 27.12 -11.57 -9.77
N PRO A 224 26.81 -12.86 -10.01
CA PRO A 224 25.57 -13.26 -10.70
C PRO A 224 24.32 -12.65 -10.06
N ARG A 225 24.28 -12.56 -8.73
CA ARG A 225 23.18 -11.95 -7.97
C ARG A 225 23.05 -10.44 -8.25
N GLU A 226 24.14 -9.69 -8.27
CA GLU A 226 24.10 -8.25 -8.60
C GLU A 226 23.65 -8.01 -10.04
N LYS A 227 24.11 -8.84 -10.99
CA LYS A 227 23.64 -8.81 -12.39
C LYS A 227 22.14 -9.10 -12.50
N GLN A 228 21.63 -10.06 -11.72
CA GLN A 228 20.20 -10.39 -11.67
C GLN A 228 19.38 -9.24 -11.06
N GLN A 229 19.85 -8.64 -9.96
CA GLN A 229 19.21 -7.45 -9.38
C GLN A 229 19.13 -6.30 -10.40
N ALA A 230 20.22 -6.04 -11.14
CA ALA A 230 20.24 -5.01 -12.17
C ALA A 230 19.21 -5.29 -13.28
N ARG A 231 19.06 -6.56 -13.71
CA ARG A 231 18.04 -6.96 -14.69
C ARG A 231 16.62 -6.70 -14.16
N ARG A 232 16.32 -7.10 -12.92
CA ARG A 232 15.02 -6.85 -12.29
C ARG A 232 14.70 -5.35 -12.16
N ILE A 233 15.70 -4.51 -11.86
CA ILE A 233 15.54 -3.03 -11.87
C ILE A 233 15.22 -2.51 -13.27
N ASP A 234 15.96 -2.98 -14.29
CA ASP A 234 15.72 -2.58 -15.69
C ASP A 234 14.33 -3.01 -16.18
N GLU A 235 13.90 -4.23 -15.83
CA GLU A 235 12.55 -4.75 -16.12
C GLU A 235 11.47 -3.87 -15.49
N LYS A 236 11.59 -3.54 -14.20
CA LYS A 236 10.68 -2.61 -13.52
C LYS A 236 10.70 -1.22 -14.16
N ALA A 237 11.86 -0.73 -14.58
CA ALA A 237 11.99 0.56 -15.24
C ALA A 237 11.36 0.58 -16.64
N GLY A 238 11.33 -0.57 -17.33
CA GLY A 238 10.74 -0.75 -18.66
C GLY A 238 9.21 -0.91 -18.69
N THR A 239 8.56 -1.09 -17.53
CA THR A 239 7.11 -1.31 -17.45
C THR A 239 6.31 -0.07 -17.07
N SER A 240 4.99 -0.13 -17.29
CA SER A 240 4.05 0.84 -16.73
C SER A 240 4.08 0.79 -15.20
N ARG A 241 4.13 1.99 -14.59
CA ARG A 241 4.26 2.15 -13.14
C ARG A 241 3.08 2.91 -12.54
N PHE A 242 2.89 2.72 -11.23
CA PHE A 242 1.86 3.34 -10.43
C PHE A 242 2.47 3.98 -9.18
N GLN A 243 1.96 5.14 -8.81
CA GLN A 243 2.18 5.68 -7.47
C GLN A 243 1.26 4.93 -6.51
N VAL A 244 1.85 4.24 -5.53
CA VAL A 244 1.15 3.42 -4.55
C VAL A 244 1.39 3.97 -3.14
N THR A 245 0.34 3.98 -2.32
CA THR A 245 0.40 4.25 -0.88
C THR A 245 -0.25 3.08 -0.16
N VAL A 246 0.42 2.51 0.85
CA VAL A 246 -0.16 1.50 1.73
C VAL A 246 -0.18 2.03 3.16
N ARG A 247 -1.35 1.99 3.79
CA ARG A 247 -1.56 2.51 5.15
C ARG A 247 -2.54 1.69 5.94
N ILE A 248 -2.35 1.68 7.25
CA ILE A 248 -3.16 0.93 8.21
C ILE A 248 -3.76 1.93 9.19
N LEU A 249 -5.08 1.99 9.29
CA LEU A 249 -5.80 2.69 10.35
C LEU A 249 -6.17 1.68 11.42
N VAL A 250 -5.81 2.00 12.67
CA VAL A 250 -6.19 1.24 13.86
C VAL A 250 -7.15 2.09 14.68
N ILE A 251 -8.27 1.50 15.09
CA ILE A 251 -9.32 2.16 15.87
C ILE A 251 -9.56 1.35 17.15
N SER A 252 -9.73 2.04 18.27
CA SER A 252 -9.96 1.52 19.63
C SER A 252 -8.85 0.68 20.25
N ALA A 253 -7.64 0.67 19.70
CA ALA A 253 -6.50 -0.05 20.27
C ALA A 253 -5.74 0.70 21.38
N GLY A 254 -5.96 2.01 21.54
CA GLY A 254 -5.25 2.88 22.49
C GLY A 254 -3.74 2.65 22.45
N LYS A 255 -3.15 2.35 23.62
CA LYS A 255 -1.71 2.07 23.78
C LYS A 255 -1.18 0.90 22.94
N TYR A 256 -2.06 0.00 22.48
CA TYR A 256 -1.68 -1.14 21.64
C TYR A 256 -1.61 -0.81 20.14
N THR A 257 -1.89 0.43 19.74
CA THR A 257 -1.87 0.87 18.33
C THR A 257 -0.60 0.45 17.60
N ALA A 258 0.58 0.74 18.15
CA ALA A 258 1.85 0.38 17.51
C ALA A 258 2.03 -1.15 17.36
N SER A 259 1.54 -1.92 18.33
CA SER A 259 1.54 -3.38 18.26
C SER A 259 0.62 -3.88 17.14
N ARG A 260 -0.60 -3.33 17.03
CA ARG A 260 -1.55 -3.68 15.96
C ARG A 260 -1.01 -3.34 14.58
N VAL A 261 -0.40 -2.17 14.43
CA VAL A 261 0.26 -1.79 13.17
C VAL A 261 1.34 -2.80 12.80
N LYS A 262 2.21 -3.17 13.74
CA LYS A 262 3.30 -4.14 13.49
C LYS A 262 2.75 -5.51 13.09
N GLU A 263 1.76 -6.01 13.83
CA GLU A 263 1.12 -7.30 13.62
C GLU A 263 0.44 -7.40 12.25
N VAL A 264 -0.40 -6.41 11.89
CA VAL A 264 -1.03 -6.34 10.56
C VAL A 264 0.04 -6.22 9.46
N SER A 265 1.08 -5.42 9.68
CA SER A 265 2.13 -5.25 8.68
C SER A 265 2.95 -6.52 8.43
N GLY A 266 2.98 -7.46 9.39
CA GLY A 266 3.60 -8.77 9.20
C GLY A 266 2.99 -9.54 8.04
N GLY A 267 1.72 -9.32 7.72
CA GLY A 267 1.06 -9.89 6.55
C GLY A 267 1.70 -9.50 5.22
N PHE A 268 2.41 -8.36 5.16
CA PHE A 268 3.11 -7.88 3.96
C PHE A 268 4.54 -8.43 3.82
N ASN A 269 5.03 -9.22 4.78
CA ASN A 269 6.38 -9.82 4.68
C ASN A 269 6.53 -10.76 3.48
N LEU A 270 5.43 -11.33 2.98
CA LEU A 270 5.43 -12.22 1.82
C LEU A 270 5.91 -11.51 0.53
N TYR A 271 5.79 -10.19 0.45
CA TYR A 271 6.27 -9.38 -0.68
C TYR A 271 7.78 -9.11 -0.63
N ALA A 272 8.49 -9.60 0.39
CA ALA A 272 9.93 -9.49 0.43
C ALA A 272 10.55 -10.26 -0.73
N GLU A 273 11.43 -9.60 -1.48
CA GLU A 273 12.18 -10.16 -2.59
C GLU A 273 13.60 -10.46 -2.13
N PRO A 274 13.95 -11.74 -1.89
CA PRO A 274 15.29 -12.11 -1.43
C PRO A 274 16.37 -11.66 -2.40
N GLU A 275 16.13 -11.70 -3.71
CA GLU A 275 17.14 -11.38 -4.70
C GLU A 275 17.57 -9.91 -4.60
N THR A 276 16.62 -8.98 -4.55
CA THR A 276 16.83 -7.53 -4.48
C THR A 276 17.01 -7.03 -3.05
N GLY A 277 16.64 -7.83 -2.05
CA GLY A 277 16.58 -7.43 -0.65
C GLY A 277 15.50 -6.39 -0.36
N GLN A 278 14.55 -6.21 -1.29
CA GLN A 278 13.44 -5.29 -1.12
C GLN A 278 12.38 -5.93 -0.21
N SER A 279 11.79 -5.12 0.67
CA SER A 279 10.66 -5.53 1.51
C SER A 279 9.88 -4.29 1.91
N PHE A 280 8.73 -4.47 2.57
CA PHE A 280 8.11 -3.36 3.27
C PHE A 280 8.79 -3.10 4.62
N THR A 281 8.80 -1.83 5.02
CA THR A 281 9.09 -1.35 6.37
C THR A 281 7.89 -0.56 6.84
N THR A 282 7.56 -0.71 8.13
CA THR A 282 6.36 -0.12 8.70
C THR A 282 6.72 0.88 9.78
N THR A 283 6.17 2.07 9.66
CA THR A 283 6.31 3.13 10.66
C THR A 283 4.94 3.46 11.24
N THR A 284 4.83 3.43 12.57
CA THR A 284 3.65 3.97 13.25
C THR A 284 3.79 5.48 13.36
N VAL A 285 2.81 6.23 12.88
CA VAL A 285 2.77 7.69 13.01
C VAL A 285 2.69 8.04 14.48
N ARG A 286 3.70 8.78 14.96
CA ARG A 286 3.75 9.32 16.31
C ARG A 286 3.74 10.84 16.26
N GLY A 287 3.15 11.45 17.26
CA GLY A 287 3.11 12.90 17.36
C GLY A 287 2.99 13.36 18.80
N ILE A 288 3.75 14.40 19.16
CA ILE A 288 3.54 15.14 20.41
C ILE A 288 2.21 15.90 20.33
N ARG A 289 1.85 16.37 19.13
CA ARG A 289 0.57 17.02 18.83
C ARG A 289 -0.37 16.07 18.11
N ASN A 290 -1.61 16.00 18.57
CA ASN A 290 -2.69 15.21 17.97
C ASN A 290 -2.92 15.51 16.48
N SER A 291 -2.56 16.72 16.03
CA SER A 291 -2.76 17.17 14.64
C SER A 291 -2.04 16.32 13.60
N SER A 292 -0.89 15.71 13.94
CA SER A 292 -0.16 14.83 13.01
C SER A 292 -0.98 13.59 12.68
N ILE A 293 -1.37 12.81 13.70
CA ILE A 293 -2.18 11.60 13.54
C ILE A 293 -3.50 11.93 12.84
N LEU A 294 -4.20 12.99 13.28
CA LEU A 294 -5.47 13.40 12.67
C LEU A 294 -5.31 13.82 11.19
N LYS A 295 -4.18 14.38 10.76
CA LYS A 295 -3.90 14.65 9.34
C LYS A 295 -3.83 13.36 8.52
N HIS A 296 -3.19 12.33 9.05
CA HIS A 296 -3.13 11.03 8.38
C HIS A 296 -4.51 10.35 8.34
N VAL A 297 -5.28 10.40 9.42
CA VAL A 297 -6.66 9.85 9.43
C VAL A 297 -7.55 10.60 8.43
N LYS A 298 -7.43 11.93 8.32
CA LYS A 298 -8.10 12.71 7.27
C LYS A 298 -7.70 12.27 5.86
N ASN A 299 -6.41 11.99 5.64
CA ASN A 299 -5.95 11.49 4.35
C ASN A 299 -6.54 10.11 4.03
N ILE A 300 -6.66 9.22 5.02
CA ILE A 300 -7.32 7.90 4.92
C ILE A 300 -8.78 8.06 4.49
N ARG A 301 -9.53 8.84 5.27
CA ARG A 301 -10.91 9.20 4.99
C ARG A 301 -11.12 9.76 3.58
N ASP A 302 -10.27 10.69 3.16
CA ASP A 302 -10.40 11.38 1.87
C ASP A 302 -9.70 10.66 0.71
N ARG A 303 -9.17 9.45 0.94
CA ARG A 303 -8.43 8.66 -0.07
C ARG A 303 -7.35 9.48 -0.79
N ARG A 304 -6.62 10.31 -0.04
CA ARG A 304 -5.52 11.12 -0.58
C ARG A 304 -4.21 10.36 -0.54
N LEU A 305 -3.49 10.35 -1.67
CA LEU A 305 -2.13 9.82 -1.78
C LEU A 305 -1.17 10.61 -0.88
N SER A 306 -0.24 9.89 -0.25
CA SER A 306 0.80 10.43 0.64
C SER A 306 1.81 9.33 0.92
N HIS A 307 3.11 9.63 1.06
CA HIS A 307 4.14 8.61 1.27
C HIS A 307 4.07 7.54 0.16
N THR A 308 4.15 8.01 -1.09
CA THR A 308 4.00 7.16 -2.25
C THR A 308 5.31 6.50 -2.63
N PHE A 309 5.25 5.27 -3.12
CA PHE A 309 6.34 4.61 -3.85
C PHE A 309 5.86 4.20 -5.24
N GLN A 310 6.78 3.84 -6.13
CA GLN A 310 6.46 3.35 -7.45
C GLN A 310 6.43 1.82 -7.51
N ALA A 311 5.28 1.27 -7.91
CA ALA A 311 5.10 -0.14 -8.20
C ALA A 311 4.98 -0.34 -9.73
N SER A 312 5.52 -1.44 -10.24
CA SER A 312 5.23 -1.96 -11.58
C SER A 312 3.78 -2.45 -11.66
N THR A 313 3.36 -2.84 -12.86
CA THR A 313 2.05 -3.46 -13.08
C THR A 313 1.92 -4.75 -12.27
N ASP A 314 2.93 -5.61 -12.33
CA ASP A 314 2.92 -6.93 -11.70
C ASP A 314 2.99 -6.81 -10.15
N GLU A 315 3.77 -5.85 -9.63
CA GLU A 315 3.78 -5.54 -8.18
C GLU A 315 2.41 -5.06 -7.71
N LEU A 316 1.75 -4.18 -8.50
CA LEU A 316 0.41 -3.72 -8.16
C LEU A 316 -0.63 -4.86 -8.27
N ALA A 317 -0.52 -5.72 -9.28
CA ALA A 317 -1.41 -6.86 -9.51
C ALA A 317 -1.39 -7.84 -8.34
N ALA A 318 -0.21 -8.11 -7.78
CA ALA A 318 -0.07 -8.88 -6.55
C ALA A 318 -0.68 -8.14 -5.35
N LEU A 319 -0.38 -6.85 -5.20
CA LEU A 319 -0.85 -6.00 -4.10
C LEU A 319 -2.36 -5.76 -4.07
N VAL A 320 -3.09 -5.96 -5.17
CA VAL A 320 -4.55 -5.86 -5.22
C VAL A 320 -5.25 -7.21 -5.36
N SER A 321 -4.50 -8.32 -5.24
CA SER A 321 -5.06 -9.67 -5.27
C SER A 321 -6.18 -9.83 -4.25
N VAL A 322 -7.18 -10.61 -4.64
CA VAL A 322 -8.33 -10.94 -3.80
C VAL A 322 -7.98 -12.22 -3.01
N PRO A 323 -8.08 -12.22 -1.68
CA PRO A 323 -7.74 -13.39 -0.90
C PRO A 323 -8.78 -14.51 -1.03
N ASP A 324 -8.30 -15.74 -0.89
CA ASP A 324 -9.11 -16.95 -0.86
C ASP A 324 -9.92 -17.01 0.45
N ARG A 325 -11.18 -17.41 0.33
CA ARG A 325 -12.12 -17.51 1.47
C ARG A 325 -11.86 -18.67 2.44
N LEU A 326 -10.88 -19.56 2.19
CA LEU A 326 -10.56 -20.69 3.07
C LEU A 326 -9.92 -20.26 4.42
N GLN A 327 -9.85 -18.96 4.70
CA GLN A 327 -9.34 -18.44 5.96
C GLN A 327 -10.48 -18.33 6.98
N GLU A 328 -10.24 -18.80 8.20
CA GLU A 328 -11.24 -18.85 9.29
C GLU A 328 -11.91 -17.50 9.62
N ASN A 329 -11.27 -16.40 9.24
CA ASN A 329 -11.71 -15.02 9.49
C ASN A 329 -12.46 -14.37 8.33
N ILE A 330 -12.58 -15.04 7.18
CA ILE A 330 -13.38 -14.61 6.03
C ILE A 330 -14.73 -15.32 6.09
N GLN A 331 -15.59 -14.87 7.01
CA GLN A 331 -16.97 -15.32 7.08
C GLN A 331 -17.84 -14.35 6.27
N TYR A 332 -18.00 -14.64 4.98
CA TYR A 332 -19.21 -14.20 4.30
C TYR A 332 -20.35 -14.95 4.96
N ALA A 333 -21.37 -14.22 5.42
CA ALA A 333 -22.52 -14.82 6.07
C ALA A 333 -22.96 -16.04 5.24
N GLN A 334 -23.05 -17.20 5.88
CA GLN A 334 -23.60 -18.41 5.26
C GLN A 334 -24.96 -18.05 4.62
N PRO A 335 -25.32 -18.69 3.48
CA PRO A 335 -26.59 -18.44 2.81
C PRO A 335 -27.80 -18.55 3.75
#